data_AF-E2CFM6-F1
#
_entry.id   AF-E2CFM6-F1
#
_cell.length_a   1.000
_cell.length_b   1.000
_cell.length_c   1.000
_cell.angle_alpha   90.00
_cell.angle_beta   90.00
_cell.angle_gamma   90.00
#
_symmetry.space_group_name_H-M   'P 1'
#
loop_
_entity.id
_entity.type
_entity.pdbx_description
1 polymer ?
#
loop_
_entity_poly.entity_id
_entity_poly.type
_entity_poly.pdbx_seq_one_letter_code
_entity_poly.pdbx_strand_id
1 'polypeptide(L)' 'MGNDIKNKEPSLTNIDWKQAPKNARWWAMDKDGEAHWFCVPDVAAFTDFWFSEPKPAPTFNFDGDWSQSLTERPVKLGDK' A
#
# COMPACT_ATOMS: atom_id res chain seq x y z
N MET A 1 -1.87 26.48 26.42
CA MET A 1 -0.84 25.87 25.55
C MET A 1 -0.96 24.35 25.71
N GLY A 2 -1.90 23.76 24.97
CA GLY A 2 -2.06 22.30 24.92
C GLY A 2 -1.36 21.79 23.68
N ASN A 3 -0.49 20.80 23.85
CA ASN A 3 0.33 20.24 22.78
C ASN A 3 -0.57 19.42 21.82
N ASP A 4 -0.83 19.96 20.64
CA ASP A 4 -1.39 19.21 19.53
C ASP A 4 -0.32 18.23 19.02
N ILE A 5 -0.38 17.01 19.56
CA ILE A 5 0.44 15.89 19.12
C ILE A 5 0.10 15.64 17.66
N LYS A 6 1.11 15.89 16.83
CA LYS A 6 1.19 15.71 15.40
C LYS A 6 0.66 14.33 14.98
N ASN A 7 -0.62 14.22 14.62
CA ASN A 7 -1.05 13.21 13.67
C ASN A 7 -0.64 13.70 12.28
N LYS A 8 0.67 13.69 12.00
CA LYS A 8 1.14 13.74 10.63
C LYS A 8 0.81 12.36 10.06
N GLU A 9 -0.39 12.25 9.50
CA GLU A 9 -0.73 11.14 8.60
C GLU A 9 0.50 10.94 7.71
N PRO A 10 1.08 9.72 7.64
CA PRO A 10 2.30 9.49 6.88
C PRO A 10 2.02 10.01 5.47
N SER A 11 2.65 11.13 5.17
CA SER A 11 2.32 11.96 4.02
C SER A 11 2.46 11.09 2.80
N LEU A 12 1.32 10.79 2.17
CA LEU A 12 1.13 9.99 0.96
C LEU A 12 2.44 9.95 0.17
N THR A 13 3.17 8.87 0.40
CA THR A 13 4.24 8.42 -0.48
C THR A 13 3.74 8.61 -1.90
N ASN A 14 4.54 9.25 -2.76
CA ASN A 14 4.18 9.62 -4.13
C ASN A 14 4.10 8.38 -5.04
N ILE A 15 3.29 7.42 -4.62
CA ILE A 15 3.07 6.13 -5.25
C ILE A 15 2.16 6.37 -6.42
N ASP A 16 2.69 6.12 -7.62
CA ASP A 16 1.90 6.18 -8.83
C ASP A 16 1.05 4.91 -8.99
N TRP A 17 -0.14 4.94 -8.40
CA TRP A 17 -1.14 3.86 -8.47
C TRP A 17 -1.64 3.57 -9.89
N LYS A 18 -1.22 4.33 -10.92
CA LYS A 18 -1.49 4.00 -12.32
C LYS A 18 -0.61 2.83 -12.81
N GLN A 19 0.55 2.63 -12.20
CA GLN A 19 1.46 1.51 -12.49
C GLN A 19 1.05 0.23 -11.74
N ALA A 20 0.20 0.37 -10.73
CA ALA A 20 -0.27 -0.75 -9.93
C ALA A 20 -1.23 -1.64 -10.75
N PRO A 21 -1.15 -2.98 -10.61
CA PRO A 21 -2.15 -3.90 -11.13
C PRO A 21 -3.59 -3.51 -10.75
N LYS A 22 -4.57 -3.90 -11.57
CA LYS A 22 -5.98 -3.55 -11.33
C LYS A 22 -6.47 -3.99 -9.94
N ASN A 23 -6.03 -5.16 -9.48
CA ASN A 23 -6.36 -5.72 -8.18
C ASN A 23 -5.37 -5.36 -7.06
N ALA A 24 -4.36 -4.52 -7.32
CA ALA A 24 -3.46 -4.05 -6.26
C ALA A 24 -4.24 -3.18 -5.26
N ARG A 25 -4.14 -3.55 -3.98
CA ARG A 25 -4.79 -2.85 -2.87
C ARG A 25 -3.78 -2.21 -1.93
N TRP A 26 -2.58 -2.79 -1.78
CA TRP A 26 -1.52 -2.21 -0.97
C TRP A 26 -0.20 -2.15 -1.73
N TRP A 27 0.65 -1.22 -1.32
CA TRP A 27 2.06 -1.11 -1.69
C TRP A 27 2.87 -1.13 -0.40
N ALA A 28 3.99 -1.86 -0.39
CA ALA A 28 4.92 -1.84 0.73
C ALA A 28 6.34 -2.16 0.25
N MET A 29 7.31 -1.68 1.00
CA MET A 29 8.73 -2.00 0.89
C MET A 29 9.09 -3.06 1.93
N ASP A 30 9.92 -4.03 1.55
CA ASP A 30 10.49 -4.99 2.49
C ASP A 30 11.80 -4.47 3.12
N LYS A 31 12.37 -5.27 4.02
CA LYS A 31 13.63 -4.95 4.71
C LYS A 31 14.83 -4.83 3.77
N ASP A 32 14.75 -5.43 2.59
CA ASP A 32 15.82 -5.49 1.61
C ASP A 32 15.76 -4.28 0.66
N GLY A 33 14.73 -3.43 0.80
CA GLY A 33 14.52 -2.21 0.02
C GLY A 33 13.75 -2.46 -1.27
N GLU A 34 13.21 -3.66 -1.47
CA GLU A 34 12.38 -3.97 -2.63
C GLU A 34 10.92 -3.60 -2.35
N ALA A 35 10.26 -3.02 -3.35
CA ALA A 35 8.87 -2.63 -3.25
C ALA A 35 7.97 -3.62 -3.96
N HIS A 36 6.79 -3.86 -3.38
CA HIS A 36 5.83 -4.85 -3.84
C HIS A 36 4.40 -4.32 -3.80
N TRP A 37 3.60 -4.70 -4.80
CA TRP A 37 2.15 -4.58 -4.81
C TRP A 37 1.52 -5.84 -4.19
N PHE A 38 0.63 -5.66 -3.23
CA PHE A 38 -0.21 -6.71 -2.67
C PHE A 38 -1.62 -6.57 -3.23
N CYS A 39 -2.11 -7.64 -3.84
CA CYS A 39 -3.39 -7.64 -4.51
C CYS A 39 -4.50 -8.18 -3.61
N VAL A 40 -5.74 -7.78 -3.90
CA VAL A 40 -6.89 -8.57 -3.47
C VAL A 40 -6.98 -9.83 -4.35
N PRO A 41 -7.19 -11.03 -3.78
CA PRO A 41 -7.46 -12.25 -4.49
C PRO A 41 -8.76 -12.10 -5.26
N ASP A 42 -8.73 -12.68 -6.44
CA ASP A 42 -9.87 -12.80 -7.35
C ASP A 42 -10.61 -14.13 -7.10
N VAL A 43 -10.59 -14.63 -5.86
CA VAL A 43 -11.14 -15.95 -5.52
C VAL A 43 -12.48 -15.75 -4.80
N ALA A 44 -13.54 -16.29 -5.41
CA ALA A 44 -14.91 -16.20 -4.94
C ALA A 44 -15.05 -16.71 -3.49
N ALA A 45 -15.51 -15.83 -2.59
CA ALA A 45 -16.19 -15.97 -1.28
C ALA A 45 -15.94 -17.18 -0.33
N PHE A 46 -15.09 -18.15 -0.65
CA PHE A 46 -15.09 -19.48 -0.02
C PHE A 46 -13.73 -19.91 0.53
N THR A 47 -12.76 -19.00 0.63
CA THR A 47 -11.48 -19.30 1.28
C THR A 47 -11.19 -18.29 2.39
N ASP A 48 -11.12 -18.77 3.63
CA ASP A 48 -10.73 -17.98 4.81
C ASP A 48 -9.22 -17.63 4.83
N PHE A 49 -8.46 -18.16 3.86
CA PHE A 49 -7.05 -17.90 3.68
C PHE A 49 -6.83 -16.87 2.56
N TRP A 50 -6.17 -15.76 2.89
CA TRP A 50 -5.85 -14.70 1.97
C TRP A 50 -4.34 -14.66 1.73
N PHE A 51 -3.91 -15.14 0.56
CA PHE A 51 -2.53 -15.02 0.11
C PHE A 51 -2.53 -14.36 -1.26
N SER A 52 -1.96 -13.16 -1.34
CA SER A 52 -1.59 -12.56 -2.61
C SER A 52 -0.10 -12.65 -2.74
N GLU A 53 0.35 -13.25 -3.84
CA GLU A 53 1.76 -13.15 -4.23
C GLU A 53 2.13 -11.66 -4.36
N PRO A 54 3.25 -11.23 -3.73
CA PRO A 54 3.77 -9.89 -3.93
C PRO A 54 4.19 -9.74 -5.40
N LYS A 55 3.72 -8.68 -6.05
CA LYS A 55 4.13 -8.34 -7.41
C LYS A 55 5.17 -7.22 -7.35
N PRO A 56 6.30 -7.29 -8.09
CA PRO A 56 7.30 -6.24 -8.08
C PRO A 56 6.71 -4.86 -8.37
N ALA A 57 7.13 -3.87 -7.60
CA ALA A 57 6.74 -2.47 -7.72
C ALA A 57 7.97 -1.56 -7.78
N PRO A 58 7.87 -0.39 -8.41
CA PRO A 58 8.87 0.66 -8.21
C PRO A 58 8.92 1.10 -6.75
N THR A 59 10.11 1.51 -6.28
CA THR A 59 10.30 2.02 -4.91
C THR A 59 9.76 3.44 -4.71
N PHE A 60 9.41 4.14 -5.80
CA PHE A 60 8.93 5.52 -5.80
C PHE A 60 9.83 6.50 -5.01
N ASN A 61 11.13 6.18 -4.92
CA ASN A 61 12.11 6.91 -4.10
C ASN A 61 11.70 7.04 -2.63
N PHE A 62 11.02 6.03 -2.08
CA PHE A 62 10.74 5.97 -0.65
C PHE A 62 12.03 5.84 0.14
N ASP A 63 12.29 6.78 1.05
CA ASP A 63 13.49 6.82 1.91
C ASP A 63 13.16 6.56 3.40
N GLY A 64 11.90 6.23 3.69
CA GLY A 64 11.41 6.01 5.05
C GLY A 64 11.72 4.61 5.58
N ASP A 65 11.31 4.37 6.83
CA ASP A 65 11.38 3.02 7.40
C ASP A 65 10.45 2.06 6.64
N TRP A 66 11.01 0.95 6.15
CA TRP A 66 10.27 -0.08 5.43
C TRP A 66 9.08 -0.58 6.26
N SER A 67 9.20 -0.61 7.59
CA SER A 67 8.14 -1.06 8.50
C SER A 67 6.89 -0.14 8.47
N GLN A 68 7.07 1.10 8.01
CA GLN A 68 6.02 2.12 7.89
C GLN A 68 5.56 2.35 6.46
N SER A 69 6.09 1.60 5.49
CA SER A 69 5.83 1.80 4.05
C SER A 69 4.45 1.33 3.60
N LEU A 70 3.73 0.54 4.42
CA LEU A 70 2.43 -0.03 4.07
C LEU A 70 1.43 1.07 3.72
N THR A 71 1.16 1.19 2.43
CA THR A 71 0.28 2.23 1.88
C THR A 71 -0.88 1.58 1.15
N GLU A 72 -2.10 1.90 1.58
CA GLU A 72 -3.32 1.43 0.95
C GLU A 72 -3.71 2.28 -0.26
N ARG A 73 -4.23 1.64 -1.30
CA ARG A 73 -4.73 2.32 -2.50
C ARG A 73 -5.91 3.22 -2.14
N PRO A 74 -5.85 4.53 -2.48
CA PRO A 74 -6.97 5.42 -2.24
C PRO A 74 -8.23 4.92 -2.95
N VAL A 75 -9.32 4.75 -2.20
CA VAL A 75 -10.65 4.56 -2.77
C VAL A 75 -11.14 5.91 -3.27
N LYS A 76 -11.55 5.98 -4.54
CA LYS A 76 -12.24 7.19 -5.01
C LYS A 76 -13.57 7.26 -4.27
N LEU A 77 -13.80 8.37 -3.58
CA LEU A 77 -15.07 8.66 -2.93
C LEU A 77 -16.14 8.84 -4.04
N GLY A 78 -16.77 7.74 -4.46
CA GLY A 78 -17.72 7.74 -5.58
C GLY A 78 -18.20 6.35 -6.02
N ASP A 79 -17.50 5.28 -5.66
CA ASP A 79 -17.87 3.90 -6.05
C ASP A 79 -18.71 3.18 -4.99
N LYS A 80 -19.80 3.81 -4.51
CA LYS A 80 -20.83 3.16 -3.65
C LYS A 80 -22.15 3.01 -4.41
#